data_AF-A0A4D7E1P1-F1
#
_entry.id   AF-A0A4D7E1P1-F1
#
_cell.length_a   1.000
_cell.length_b   1.000
_cell.length_c   1.000
_cell.angle_alpha   90.00
_cell.angle_beta   90.00
_cell.angle_gamma   90.00
#
_symmetry.space_group_name_H-M   'P 1'
#
loop_
_entity.id
_entity.type
_entity.pdbx_description
1 polymer ?
#
loop_
_entity_poly.entity_id
_entity_poly.type
_entity_poly.pdbx_seq_one_letter_code
_entity_poly.pdbx_strand_id
1 'polypeptide(L)'
;MNTNPSSYSAIPLSSDDLEEIDRFLDAWCEENGVDKNDGRAQEVASALIDWYSTSPSYRQKSKLEHAPHLPASDRISTLLDQLK
;
A
#
# COMPACT_ATOMS: atom_id res chain seq x y z
N MET A 1 -19.36 -32.94 4.67
CA MET A 1 -19.34 -31.56 5.18
C MET A 1 -17.94 -31.04 4.91
N ASN A 2 -17.76 -30.22 3.89
CA ASN A 2 -16.44 -29.77 3.45
C ASN A 2 -16.24 -28.32 3.90
N THR A 3 -15.59 -28.12 5.03
CA THR A 3 -15.07 -26.81 5.43
C THR A 3 -13.60 -26.79 5.08
N ASN A 4 -13.28 -26.27 3.89
CA ASN A 4 -11.92 -25.92 3.53
C ASN A 4 -11.61 -24.58 4.21
N PRO A 5 -10.77 -24.50 5.25
CA PRO A 5 -10.29 -23.20 5.70
C PRO A 5 -9.37 -22.70 4.59
N SER A 6 -9.86 -21.79 3.74
CA SER A 6 -9.01 -20.95 2.91
C SER A 6 -8.08 -20.22 3.87
N SER A 7 -6.93 -20.86 4.09
CA SER A 7 -5.86 -20.37 4.92
C SER A 7 -5.24 -19.29 4.08
N TYR A 8 -5.80 -18.08 4.13
CA TYR A 8 -5.13 -16.89 3.65
C TYR A 8 -3.85 -16.82 4.47
N SER A 9 -2.77 -17.37 3.91
CA SER A 9 -1.47 -17.37 4.53
C SER A 9 -1.01 -15.92 4.57
N ALA A 10 -1.33 -15.25 5.68
CA ALA A 10 -0.94 -13.87 5.95
C ALA A 10 0.57 -13.78 5.75
N ILE A 11 0.98 -12.97 4.77
CA ILE A 11 2.39 -12.82 4.46
C ILE A 11 3.00 -11.99 5.60
N PRO A 12 4.03 -12.49 6.29
CA PRO A 12 4.67 -11.76 7.37
C PRO A 12 5.07 -10.35 6.90
N LEU A 13 4.76 -9.36 7.73
CA LEU A 13 5.09 -7.97 7.46
C LEU A 13 6.58 -7.75 7.72
N SER A 14 7.24 -7.08 6.79
CA SER A 14 8.60 -6.58 7.00
C SER A 14 8.58 -5.29 7.82
N SER A 15 9.73 -4.88 8.37
CA SER A 15 9.84 -3.60 9.09
C SER A 15 9.40 -2.41 8.23
N ASP A 16 9.78 -2.39 6.95
CA ASP A 16 9.36 -1.34 6.01
C ASP A 16 7.83 -1.26 5.87
N ASP A 17 7.17 -2.43 5.81
CA ASP A 17 5.71 -2.48 5.68
C ASP A 17 5.03 -1.93 6.95
N LEU A 18 5.62 -2.18 8.13
CA LEU A 18 5.11 -1.66 9.40
C LEU A 18 5.32 -0.15 9.54
N GLU A 19 6.44 0.39 9.06
CA GLU A 19 6.68 1.84 9.02
C GLU A 19 5.71 2.54 8.07
N GLU A 20 5.39 1.92 6.93
CA GLU A 20 4.40 2.46 5.98
C GLU A 20 3.00 2.47 6.62
N ILE A 21 2.59 1.37 7.26
CA ILE A 21 1.32 1.27 8.00
C ILE A 21 1.25 2.33 9.11
N ASP A 22 2.32 2.53 9.87
CA ASP A 22 2.38 3.51 10.96
C ASP A 22 2.19 4.94 10.44
N ARG A 23 2.83 5.27 9.30
CA ARG A 23 2.69 6.57 8.66
C ARG A 23 1.28 6.84 8.15
N PHE A 24 0.63 5.83 7.55
CA PHE A 24 -0.76 5.94 7.13
C PHE A 24 -1.70 6.11 8.33
N LEU A 25 -1.44 5.39 9.42
CA LEU A 25 -2.21 5.50 10.64
C LEU A 25 -2.09 6.89 11.28
N ASP A 26 -0.88 7.45 11.33
CA ASP A 26 -0.66 8.82 11.84
C ASP A 26 -1.40 9.86 11.01
N ALA A 27 -1.30 9.80 9.68
CA ALA A 27 -2.01 10.70 8.80
C ALA A 27 -3.54 10.58 8.96
N TRP A 28 -4.06 9.35 9.10
CA TRP A 28 -5.48 9.13 9.32
C TRP A 28 -5.94 9.67 10.69
N CYS A 29 -5.14 9.48 11.74
CA CYS A 29 -5.41 9.98 13.08
C CYS A 29 -5.46 11.52 13.09
N GLU A 30 -4.49 12.18 12.44
CA GLU A 30 -4.46 13.64 12.30
C GLU A 30 -5.69 14.16 11.54
N GLU A 31 -6.04 13.53 10.41
CA GLU A 31 -7.18 13.94 9.58
C GLU A 31 -8.52 13.80 10.31
N ASN A 32 -8.66 12.75 11.14
CA ASN A 32 -9.91 12.45 11.84
C ASN A 32 -9.94 13.02 13.28
N GLY A 33 -8.87 13.69 13.72
CA GLY A 33 -8.75 14.22 15.08
C GLY A 33 -8.84 13.12 16.15
N VAL A 34 -8.27 11.95 15.86
CA VAL A 34 -8.33 10.75 16.70
C VAL A 34 -6.97 10.52 17.35
N ASP A 35 -6.95 10.19 18.65
CA ASP A 35 -5.71 9.80 19.32
C ASP A 35 -5.29 8.40 18.89
N LYS A 36 -3.98 8.15 18.78
CA LYS A 36 -3.44 6.84 18.34
C LYS A 36 -3.80 5.69 19.31
N ASN A 37 -4.16 6.01 20.56
CA ASN A 37 -4.64 5.05 21.56
C ASN A 37 -6.18 4.91 21.60
N ASP A 38 -6.92 5.62 20.75
CA ASP A 38 -8.36 5.45 20.60
C ASP A 38 -8.65 4.07 19.99
N GLY A 39 -9.75 3.43 20.42
CA GLY A 39 -10.18 2.16 19.86
C GLY A 39 -10.40 2.22 18.34
N ARG A 40 -10.80 3.38 17.81
CA ARG A 40 -10.94 3.61 16.36
C ARG A 40 -9.60 3.53 15.64
N ALA A 41 -8.54 4.09 16.21
CA ALA A 41 -7.20 3.99 15.63
C ALA A 41 -6.72 2.54 15.66
N GLN A 42 -7.02 1.79 16.72
CA GLN A 42 -6.70 0.36 16.81
C GLN A 42 -7.43 -0.49 15.77
N GLU A 43 -8.70 -0.19 15.49
CA GLU A 43 -9.47 -0.86 14.43
C GLU A 43 -8.89 -0.59 13.05
N VAL A 44 -8.56 0.67 12.75
CA VAL A 44 -7.92 1.07 11.49
C VAL A 44 -6.55 0.43 11.34
N ALA A 45 -5.73 0.42 12.39
CA ALA A 45 -4.43 -0.24 12.39
C ALA A 45 -4.56 -1.74 12.08
N SER A 46 -5.52 -2.41 12.69
CA SER A 46 -5.78 -3.84 12.46
C SER A 46 -6.22 -4.11 11.02
N ALA A 47 -7.09 -3.27 10.46
CA ALA A 47 -7.53 -3.37 9.08
C ALA A 47 -6.38 -3.10 8.08
N LEU A 48 -5.51 -2.12 8.35
CA LEU A 48 -4.33 -1.84 7.54
C LEU A 48 -3.35 -3.01 7.55
N ILE A 49 -3.07 -3.59 8.72
CA ILE A 49 -2.22 -4.78 8.87
C ILE A 49 -2.79 -5.96 8.08
N ASP A 50 -4.08 -6.23 8.21
CA ASP A 50 -4.75 -7.34 7.49
C ASP A 50 -4.69 -7.13 5.98
N TRP A 51 -5.00 -5.92 5.50
CA TRP A 51 -4.93 -5.57 4.09
C TRP A 51 -3.52 -5.69 3.52
N TYR A 52 -2.50 -5.17 4.22
CA TYR A 52 -1.11 -5.33 3.81
C TYR A 52 -0.70 -6.81 3.81
N SER A 53 -1.16 -7.62 4.78
CA SER A 53 -0.86 -9.05 4.89
C SER A 53 -1.43 -9.89 3.73
N THR A 54 -2.52 -9.44 3.14
CA THR A 54 -3.27 -10.16 2.09
C THR A 54 -3.10 -9.58 0.68
N SER A 55 -2.54 -8.37 0.52
CA SER A 55 -2.27 -7.72 -0.77
C SER A 55 -0.78 -7.56 -1.10
N PRO A 56 -0.06 -8.65 -1.46
CA PRO A 56 1.37 -8.59 -1.81
C PRO A 56 1.68 -7.76 -3.06
N SER A 57 0.70 -7.61 -3.97
CA SER A 57 0.85 -6.82 -5.19
C SER A 57 0.98 -5.32 -4.92
N TYR A 58 0.40 -4.82 -3.83
CA TYR A 58 0.58 -3.43 -3.41
C TYR A 58 2.00 -3.19 -2.90
N ARG A 59 2.52 -4.09 -2.04
CA ARG A 59 3.89 -4.04 -1.52
C ARG A 59 4.95 -4.07 -2.63
N GLN A 60 4.73 -4.88 -3.68
CA GLN A 60 5.65 -4.91 -4.83
C GLN A 60 5.61 -3.62 -5.65
N LYS A 61 4.47 -2.91 -5.68
CA LYS A 61 4.31 -1.64 -6.39
C LYS A 61 4.83 -0.44 -5.60
N SER A 62 4.65 -0.41 -4.28
CA SER A 62 5.22 0.64 -3.43
C SER A 62 6.75 0.54 -3.34
N LYS A 63 7.32 -0.68 -3.38
CA LYS A 63 8.78 -0.92 -3.41
C LYS A 63 9.44 -0.73 -4.78
N LEU A 64 8.69 -0.44 -5.84
CA LEU A 64 9.26 -0.02 -7.13
C LEU A 64 9.72 1.45 -7.02
N GLU A 65 10.74 1.71 -6.20
CA GLU A 65 11.50 2.97 -6.14
C GLU A 65 12.12 3.35 -7.50
N HIS A 66 12.16 2.40 -8.44
CA HIS A 66 12.45 2.66 -9.84
C HIS A 66 11.21 2.33 -10.66
N ALA A 67 10.60 3.37 -11.25
CA ALA A 67 9.73 3.18 -12.39
C ALA A 67 10.46 2.25 -13.37
N PRO A 68 9.84 1.16 -13.84
CA PRO A 68 10.46 0.34 -14.86
C PRO A 68 10.88 1.26 -16.00
N HIS A 69 12.11 1.11 -16.49
CA HIS A 69 12.62 1.89 -17.61
C HIS A 69 11.73 1.58 -18.83
N LEU A 70 10.69 2.37 -18.98
CA LEU A 70 9.78 2.30 -20.10
C LEU A 70 10.57 2.75 -21.32
N PRO A 71 10.61 1.97 -22.41
CA PRO A 71 11.24 2.42 -23.63
C PRO A 71 10.60 3.74 -24.05
N ALA A 72 11.42 4.73 -24.37
CA ALA A 72 10.94 6.02 -24.85
C ALA A 72 10.01 5.79 -26.04
N SER A 73 8.76 6.21 -25.90
CA SER A 73 7.78 6.04 -26.97
C SER A 73 7.98 7.15 -28.00
N ASP A 74 8.33 6.78 -29.23
CA ASP A 74 8.46 7.71 -30.36
C ASP A 74 7.20 8.57 -30.56
N ARG A 75 6.03 7.99 -30.25
CA ARG A 75 4.74 8.66 -30.33
C ARG A 75 4.57 9.76 -29.29
N ILE A 76 5.04 9.54 -28.06
CA ILE A 76 5.01 10.57 -27.00
C ILE A 76 5.94 11.72 -27.38
N SER A 77 7.14 11.41 -27.88
CA SER A 77 8.12 12.41 -28.32
C SER A 77 7.57 13.29 -29.46
N THR A 78 6.88 12.67 -30.42
CA THR A 78 6.25 13.39 -31.55
C THR A 78 5.14 14.33 -31.07
N LEU A 79 4.34 13.92 -30.08
CA LEU A 79 3.27 14.74 -29.52
C LEU A 79 3.80 15.92 -28.70
N LEU A 80 4.91 15.75 -27.98
CA LEU A 80 5.56 16.83 -27.23
C LEU A 80 6.17 17.89 -28.15
N ASP A 81 6.70 17.48 -29.31
CA ASP A 81 7.28 18.41 -30.29
C ASP A 81 6.22 19.33 -30.92
N GLN A 82 4.99 18.85 -31.09
CA GLN A 82 3.86 19.61 -31.63
C GLN A 82 3.27 20.66 -30.67
N LEU A 83 3.70 20.65 -29.39
CA LEU A 83 3.24 21.58 -28.36
C LEU A 83 4.19 22.78 -28.15
N LYS A 84 5.33 22.81 -28.85
CA LYS A 84 6.25 23.96 -28.88
C LYS A 84 5.90 24.93 -30.00
#